data_AF-A0A2P7QS81-F1
#
_entry.id   AF-A0A2P7QS81-F1
#
_cell.length_a   1.000
_cell.length_b   1.000
_cell.length_c   1.000
_cell.angle_alpha   90.00
_cell.angle_beta   90.00
_cell.angle_gamma   90.00
#
_symmetry.space_group_name_H-M   'P 1'
#
loop_
_entity.id
_entity.type
_entity.pdbx_description
1 polymer ?
#
loop_
_entity_poly.entity_id
_entity_poly.type
_entity_poly.pdbx_seq_one_letter_code
_entity_poly.pdbx_strand_id
1 'polypeptide(L)'
;MDADTRNSTLPFSDDRPVSAVGPMVGLCGLAGLIGWVVIARAFEYSGPNASLCAMLACAAPMILWSVLVDKVHLRASTGINWSAPPRPWRETFHISVAKLTGLWAVWAAIAFLYCLGRWYWEDPYLFAMRLLGMAVGPLVLFSVPYVLWIDRRLADPRDGSWHFGQFVIGRTSLVDRDIVQDYLRSWAVKGFFLAFMITIVPGNWFNVVTPRAEEIGTNILTLTRWLVSCMFMVDTVFATVGYALTLKPLDSHIRSANPYAAGWMAALICYPPFIMMGEGRPLNYHPGTMGDDGWVYWLDGYPLLIALWALLLVMLTAVYAWATVAFGIRFSNLTHRGILTNGPYRLTKHPAYVSKNLFWWLATLPFFATTGNLNDAIRNTMLLAMVSGVYYWRARTEERHLMADPVYRDYAAWMERNGPLTRLLRRMSGRRVPATVPAE
;
A
#
# COMPACT_ATOMS: atom_id res chain seq x y z
N MET A 1 3.51 46.99 -45.01
CA MET A 1 2.63 45.84 -44.77
C MET A 1 3.47 44.82 -44.03
N ASP A 2 3.64 45.01 -42.73
CA ASP A 2 4.43 44.12 -41.88
C ASP A 2 3.45 43.35 -41.00
N ALA A 3 3.21 42.09 -41.37
CA ALA A 3 2.37 41.17 -40.61
C ALA A 3 3.27 40.33 -39.70
N ASP A 4 3.30 40.78 -38.45
CA ASP A 4 3.90 40.18 -37.28
C ASP A 4 3.35 38.74 -37.07
N THR A 5 4.19 37.73 -37.29
CA THR A 5 3.88 36.32 -37.01
C THR A 5 4.06 36.07 -35.51
N ARG A 6 3.01 36.33 -34.74
CA ARG A 6 2.92 35.86 -33.35
C ARG A 6 2.84 34.34 -33.35
N ASN A 7 3.97 33.69 -33.12
CA ASN A 7 4.03 32.32 -32.62
C ASN A 7 3.19 32.26 -31.33
N SER A 8 1.98 31.72 -31.41
CA SER A 8 1.19 31.36 -30.25
C SER A 8 1.78 30.09 -29.61
N THR A 9 2.87 30.25 -28.88
CA THR A 9 3.26 29.31 -27.84
C THR A 9 2.22 29.40 -26.74
N LEU A 10 1.23 28.50 -26.77
CA LEU A 10 0.37 28.27 -25.61
C LEU A 10 1.29 28.03 -24.40
N PRO A 11 1.09 28.76 -23.28
CA PRO A 11 1.90 28.54 -22.10
C PRO A 11 1.68 27.10 -21.64
N PHE A 12 2.76 26.31 -21.60
CA PHE A 12 2.78 25.01 -20.97
C PHE A 12 2.29 25.20 -19.53
N SER A 13 1.13 24.68 -19.17
CA SER A 13 0.73 24.68 -17.77
C SER A 13 1.62 23.68 -17.03
N ASP A 14 2.29 24.12 -15.96
CA ASP A 14 3.04 23.24 -15.05
C ASP A 14 2.06 22.44 -14.15
N ASP A 15 1.02 21.91 -14.78
CA ASP A 15 -0.07 21.22 -14.11
C ASP A 15 0.42 19.86 -13.64
N ARG A 16 0.11 19.59 -12.38
CA ARG A 16 0.39 18.28 -11.82
C ARG A 16 -0.47 17.23 -12.52
N PRO A 17 0.08 16.07 -12.93
CA PRO A 17 -0.71 15.01 -13.56
C PRO A 17 -1.89 14.58 -12.68
N VAL A 18 -2.98 14.16 -13.32
CA VAL A 18 -4.19 13.72 -12.62
C VAL A 18 -3.90 12.44 -11.84
N SER A 19 -4.32 12.41 -10.58
CA SER A 19 -4.15 11.23 -9.71
C SER A 19 -5.07 10.10 -10.16
N ALA A 20 -4.57 8.86 -10.13
CA ALA A 20 -5.36 7.68 -10.48
C ALA A 20 -6.55 7.44 -9.53
N VAL A 21 -6.48 7.94 -8.30
CA VAL A 21 -7.51 7.80 -7.27
C VAL A 21 -8.00 9.19 -6.84
N GLY A 22 -9.31 9.41 -6.88
CA GLY A 22 -9.93 10.63 -6.35
C GLY A 22 -9.81 10.68 -4.83
N PRO A 23 -9.66 11.88 -4.21
CA PRO A 23 -9.47 11.99 -2.76
C PRO A 23 -10.67 11.45 -1.97
N MET A 24 -11.87 11.51 -2.56
CA MET A 24 -13.11 11.08 -1.92
C MET A 24 -13.19 9.57 -1.71
N VAL A 25 -12.54 8.76 -2.55
CA VAL A 25 -12.54 7.29 -2.38
C VAL A 25 -12.00 6.96 -0.99
N GLY A 26 -10.81 7.45 -0.66
CA GLY A 26 -10.20 7.24 0.65
C GLY A 26 -11.05 7.79 1.80
N LEU A 27 -11.60 9.00 1.64
CA LEU A 27 -12.43 9.63 2.68
C LEU A 27 -13.73 8.85 2.95
N CYS A 28 -14.39 8.31 1.93
CA CYS A 28 -15.57 7.47 2.09
C CYS A 28 -15.23 6.18 2.86
N GLY A 29 -14.10 5.53 2.54
CA GLY A 29 -13.64 4.36 3.28
C GLY A 29 -13.32 4.67 4.73
N LEU A 30 -12.69 5.82 4.98
CA LEU A 30 -12.35 6.27 6.33
C LEU A 30 -13.62 6.58 7.13
N ALA A 31 -14.61 7.23 6.53
CA ALA A 31 -15.89 7.50 7.17
C ALA A 31 -16.62 6.21 7.57
N GLY A 32 -16.66 5.22 6.67
CA GLY A 32 -17.23 3.91 6.97
C GLY A 32 -16.50 3.17 8.09
N LEU A 33 -15.16 3.19 8.06
CA LEU A 33 -14.34 2.60 9.11
C LEU A 33 -14.56 3.30 10.47
N ILE A 34 -14.57 4.63 10.52
CA ILE A 34 -14.85 5.40 11.75
C ILE A 34 -16.24 5.07 12.28
N GLY A 35 -17.25 5.03 11.42
CA GLY A 35 -18.61 4.65 11.82
C GLY A 35 -18.65 3.28 12.48
N TRP A 36 -17.94 2.29 11.91
CA TRP A 36 -17.83 0.97 12.51
C TRP A 36 -17.03 0.94 13.81
N VAL A 37 -15.96 1.72 13.94
CA VAL A 37 -15.19 1.86 15.19
C VAL A 37 -16.07 2.42 16.31
N VAL A 38 -16.90 3.43 16.03
CA VAL A 38 -17.83 4.00 17.01
C VAL A 38 -18.80 2.94 17.51
N ILE A 39 -19.41 2.17 16.60
CA ILE A 39 -20.32 1.07 16.96
C ILE A 39 -19.56 0.01 17.77
N ALA A 40 -18.41 -0.44 17.28
CA ALA A 40 -17.65 -1.49 17.92
C ALA A 40 -17.15 -1.12 19.32
N ARG A 41 -16.79 0.15 19.55
CA ARG A 41 -16.44 0.64 20.89
C ARG A 41 -17.65 0.74 21.81
N ALA A 42 -18.82 1.11 21.30
CA ALA A 42 -20.05 1.17 22.10
C ALA A 42 -20.55 -0.22 22.55
N PHE A 43 -20.29 -1.27 21.76
CA PHE A 43 -20.73 -2.64 22.03
C PHE A 43 -19.57 -3.61 22.34
N GLU A 44 -18.36 -3.11 22.54
CA GLU A 44 -17.16 -3.90 22.86
C GLU A 44 -16.83 -5.02 21.85
N TYR A 45 -17.09 -4.79 20.56
CA TYR A 45 -16.80 -5.74 19.47
C TYR A 45 -15.30 -5.74 19.09
N SER A 46 -14.45 -6.24 19.98
CA SER A 46 -12.99 -6.27 19.80
C SER A 46 -12.47 -7.52 19.06
N GLY A 47 -13.32 -8.53 18.83
CA GLY A 47 -12.91 -9.82 18.27
C GLY A 47 -12.55 -9.82 16.77
N PRO A 48 -11.90 -10.89 16.26
CA PRO A 48 -11.45 -10.96 14.87
C PRO A 48 -12.56 -10.86 13.81
N ASN A 49 -13.77 -11.35 14.11
CA ASN A 49 -14.90 -11.20 13.18
C ASN A 49 -15.31 -9.72 13.02
N ALA A 50 -15.24 -8.93 14.09
CA ALA A 50 -15.51 -7.51 14.03
C ALA A 50 -14.45 -6.74 13.22
N SER A 51 -13.19 -7.20 13.22
CA SER A 51 -12.16 -6.63 12.36
C SER A 51 -12.40 -6.95 10.86
N LEU A 52 -13.01 -8.10 10.54
CA LEU A 52 -13.46 -8.39 9.16
C LEU A 52 -14.62 -7.48 8.76
N CYS A 53 -15.57 -7.22 9.67
CA CYS A 53 -16.61 -6.22 9.44
C CYS A 53 -16.02 -4.82 9.22
N ALA A 54 -14.91 -4.46 9.89
CA ALA A 54 -14.20 -3.21 9.66
C ALA A 54 -13.67 -3.09 8.22
N MET A 55 -13.16 -4.19 7.66
CA MET A 55 -12.76 -4.23 6.25
C MET A 55 -13.95 -4.00 5.32
N LEU A 56 -15.11 -4.59 5.60
CA LEU A 56 -16.33 -4.38 4.81
C LEU A 56 -16.85 -2.94 4.94
N ALA A 57 -16.89 -2.40 6.15
CA ALA A 57 -17.29 -1.03 6.44
C ALA A 57 -16.37 0.00 5.76
N CYS A 58 -15.08 -0.33 5.62
CA CYS A 58 -14.13 0.47 4.84
C CYS A 58 -14.33 0.28 3.33
N ALA A 59 -14.41 -0.97 2.85
CA ALA A 59 -14.46 -1.29 1.43
C ALA A 59 -15.75 -0.84 0.74
N ALA A 60 -16.92 -1.06 1.35
CA ALA A 60 -18.20 -0.85 0.69
C ALA A 60 -18.43 0.61 0.26
N PRO A 61 -18.20 1.64 1.11
CA PRO A 61 -18.30 3.04 0.70
C PRO A 61 -17.30 3.40 -0.41
N MET A 62 -16.07 2.86 -0.35
CA MET A 62 -15.06 3.10 -1.40
C MET A 62 -15.50 2.52 -2.74
N ILE A 63 -16.04 1.30 -2.75
CA ILE A 63 -16.57 0.65 -3.95
C ILE A 63 -17.74 1.45 -4.52
N LEU A 64 -18.71 1.81 -3.66
CA LEU A 64 -19.89 2.58 -4.07
C LEU A 64 -19.48 3.93 -4.67
N TRP A 65 -18.59 4.67 -4.01
CA TRP A 65 -18.08 5.94 -4.55
C TRP A 65 -17.36 5.72 -5.89
N SER A 66 -16.47 4.73 -5.96
CA SER A 66 -15.68 4.44 -7.16
C SER A 66 -16.57 4.10 -8.36
N VAL A 67 -17.64 3.34 -8.15
CA VAL A 67 -18.53 2.89 -9.23
C VAL A 67 -19.58 3.94 -9.57
N LEU A 68 -20.25 4.54 -8.58
CA LEU A 68 -21.40 5.41 -8.80
C LEU A 68 -20.99 6.86 -9.13
N VAL A 69 -19.92 7.36 -8.51
CA VAL A 69 -19.49 8.77 -8.64
C VAL A 69 -18.30 8.88 -9.57
N ASP A 70 -17.18 8.26 -9.24
CA ASP A 70 -15.95 8.35 -10.06
C ASP A 70 -16.07 7.55 -11.37
N LYS A 71 -17.07 6.66 -11.45
CA LYS A 71 -17.36 5.77 -12.59
C LYS A 71 -16.10 5.10 -13.12
N VAL A 72 -15.26 4.59 -12.21
CA VAL A 72 -13.95 4.00 -12.56
C VAL A 72 -14.07 2.84 -13.54
N HIS A 73 -15.21 2.14 -13.51
CA HIS A 73 -15.54 1.04 -14.42
C HIS A 73 -15.57 1.47 -15.90
N LEU A 74 -15.78 2.76 -16.20
CA LEU A 74 -15.80 3.31 -17.57
C LEU A 74 -14.43 3.77 -18.05
N ARG A 75 -13.41 3.78 -17.19
CA ARG A 75 -12.07 4.26 -17.57
C ARG A 75 -11.42 3.29 -18.55
N ALA A 76 -10.74 3.84 -19.56
CA ALA A 76 -9.98 3.06 -20.54
C ALA A 76 -8.93 2.16 -19.88
N SER A 77 -8.36 2.58 -18.75
CA SER A 77 -7.37 1.81 -17.99
C SER A 77 -7.88 0.46 -17.49
N THR A 78 -9.20 0.25 -17.37
CA THR A 78 -9.78 -1.06 -17.01
C THR A 78 -9.59 -2.11 -18.10
N GLY A 79 -9.44 -1.66 -19.36
CA GLY A 79 -9.48 -2.51 -20.55
C GLY A 79 -10.87 -3.05 -20.89
N ILE A 80 -11.93 -2.53 -20.25
CA ILE A 80 -13.32 -2.95 -20.50
C ILE A 80 -13.90 -2.08 -21.61
N ASN A 81 -14.43 -2.71 -22.65
CA ASN A 81 -15.14 -2.04 -23.73
C ASN A 81 -16.65 -2.13 -23.50
N TRP A 82 -17.24 -1.03 -23.02
CA TRP A 82 -18.69 -0.93 -22.80
C TRP A 82 -19.48 -0.51 -24.05
N SER A 83 -18.82 0.13 -25.02
CA SER A 83 -19.48 0.62 -26.24
C SER A 83 -19.75 -0.49 -27.26
N ALA A 84 -18.95 -1.57 -27.23
CA ALA A 84 -19.20 -2.75 -28.04
C ALA A 84 -20.23 -3.70 -27.39
N PRO A 85 -21.05 -4.41 -28.19
CA PRO A 85 -21.88 -5.49 -27.69
C PRO A 85 -21.00 -6.60 -27.09
N PRO A 86 -21.43 -7.27 -26.01
CA PRO A 86 -20.64 -8.33 -25.40
C PRO A 86 -20.49 -9.51 -26.36
N ARG A 87 -19.24 -9.99 -26.54
CA ARG A 87 -18.95 -11.14 -27.42
C ARG A 87 -19.83 -12.35 -27.09
N PRO A 88 -20.26 -13.17 -28.05
CA PRO A 88 -20.98 -14.41 -27.77
C PRO A 88 -20.23 -15.33 -26.80
N TRP A 89 -20.97 -16.05 -25.96
CA TRP A 89 -20.38 -16.92 -24.94
C TRP A 89 -19.47 -18.00 -25.54
N ARG A 90 -19.86 -18.54 -26.70
CA ARG A 90 -19.10 -19.58 -27.42
C ARG A 90 -17.69 -19.12 -27.83
N GLU A 91 -17.52 -17.84 -28.15
CA GLU A 91 -16.22 -17.28 -28.56
C GLU A 91 -15.26 -17.10 -27.38
N THR A 92 -15.79 -16.84 -26.18
CA THR A 92 -14.97 -16.53 -25.00
C THR A 92 -14.85 -17.69 -24.03
N PHE A 93 -15.72 -18.69 -24.11
CA PHE A 93 -15.75 -19.82 -23.18
C PHE A 93 -14.40 -20.52 -23.01
N HIS A 94 -13.71 -20.83 -24.10
CA HIS A 94 -12.40 -21.49 -24.06
C HIS A 94 -11.31 -20.60 -23.44
N ILE A 95 -11.43 -19.28 -23.58
CA ILE A 95 -10.55 -18.29 -22.95
C ILE A 95 -10.81 -18.29 -21.44
N SER A 96 -12.08 -18.20 -21.04
CA SER A 96 -12.49 -18.18 -19.64
C SER A 96 -12.12 -19.45 -18.90
N VAL A 97 -12.27 -20.62 -19.51
CA VAL A 97 -11.83 -21.89 -18.93
C VAL A 97 -10.32 -21.88 -18.68
N ALA A 98 -9.52 -21.47 -19.66
CA ALA A 98 -8.07 -21.37 -19.48
C ALA A 98 -7.70 -20.36 -18.38
N LYS A 99 -8.38 -19.20 -18.29
CA LYS A 99 -8.17 -18.24 -17.20
C LYS A 99 -8.48 -18.82 -15.83
N LEU A 100 -9.60 -19.52 -15.69
CA LEU A 100 -10.00 -20.17 -14.44
C LEU A 100 -8.97 -21.24 -14.04
N THR A 101 -8.48 -22.02 -15.01
CA THR A 101 -7.38 -22.97 -14.78
C THR A 101 -6.13 -22.26 -14.27
N GLY A 102 -5.68 -21.18 -14.93
CA GLY A 102 -4.52 -20.41 -14.49
C GLY A 102 -4.70 -19.80 -13.10
N LEU A 103 -5.87 -19.20 -12.84
CA LEU A 103 -6.23 -18.59 -11.56
C LEU A 103 -6.17 -19.59 -10.41
N TRP A 104 -6.78 -20.76 -10.58
CA TRP A 104 -6.82 -21.77 -9.52
C TRP A 104 -5.51 -22.55 -9.41
N ALA A 105 -4.76 -22.71 -10.50
CA ALA A 105 -3.41 -23.27 -10.45
C ALA A 105 -2.44 -22.39 -9.66
N VAL A 106 -2.49 -21.06 -9.82
CA VAL A 106 -1.62 -20.17 -9.05
C VAL A 106 -2.02 -20.13 -7.58
N TRP A 107 -3.32 -20.17 -7.27
CA TRP A 107 -3.79 -20.31 -5.89
C TRP A 107 -3.38 -21.65 -5.26
N ALA A 108 -3.43 -22.74 -6.01
CA ALA A 108 -2.95 -24.04 -5.53
C ALA A 108 -1.45 -24.01 -5.23
N ALA A 109 -0.65 -23.36 -6.08
CA ALA A 109 0.77 -23.15 -5.82
C ALA A 109 1.02 -22.30 -4.56
N ILE A 110 0.26 -21.22 -4.37
CA ILE A 110 0.34 -20.38 -3.16
C ILE A 110 -0.06 -21.18 -1.92
N ALA A 111 -1.15 -21.95 -1.98
CA ALA A 111 -1.60 -22.79 -0.88
C ALA A 111 -0.54 -23.84 -0.51
N PHE A 112 0.10 -24.47 -1.51
CA PHE A 112 1.22 -25.37 -1.29
C PHE A 112 2.39 -24.66 -0.56
N LEU A 113 2.76 -23.44 -0.96
CA LEU A 113 3.79 -22.66 -0.27
C LEU A 113 3.40 -22.33 1.19
N TYR A 114 2.14 -22.02 1.46
CA TYR A 114 1.67 -21.85 2.83
C TYR A 114 1.74 -23.15 3.64
N CYS A 115 1.47 -24.31 3.03
CA CYS A 115 1.63 -25.61 3.69
C CYS A 115 3.09 -25.89 4.08
N LEU A 116 4.06 -25.45 3.27
CA LEU A 116 5.49 -25.65 3.57
C LEU A 116 5.98 -24.78 4.74
N GLY A 117 5.43 -23.56 4.87
CA GLY A 117 5.84 -22.63 5.92
C GLY A 117 5.16 -22.92 7.25
N ARG A 118 5.85 -23.60 8.18
CA ARG A 118 5.32 -23.93 9.52
C ARG A 118 4.74 -22.70 10.25
N TRP A 119 5.37 -21.54 10.11
CA TRP A 119 4.93 -20.30 10.75
C TRP A 119 3.55 -19.82 10.30
N TYR A 120 3.06 -20.23 9.12
CA TYR A 120 1.70 -19.89 8.68
C TYR A 120 0.62 -20.62 9.52
N TRP A 121 1.00 -21.72 10.16
CA TRP A 121 0.11 -22.57 10.96
C TRP A 121 0.25 -22.32 12.47
N GLU A 122 0.96 -21.27 12.83
CA GLU A 122 1.12 -20.78 14.20
C GLU A 122 0.46 -19.39 14.30
N ASP A 123 0.02 -19.00 15.51
CA ASP A 123 -0.52 -17.67 15.71
C ASP A 123 0.59 -16.61 15.53
N PRO A 124 0.28 -15.44 14.94
CA PRO A 124 -1.06 -15.00 14.53
C PRO A 124 -1.51 -15.43 13.12
N TYR A 125 -0.63 -16.03 12.30
CA TYR A 125 -0.93 -16.36 10.89
C TYR A 125 -2.01 -17.42 10.71
N LEU A 126 -2.22 -18.27 11.72
CA LEU A 126 -3.25 -19.29 11.70
C LEU A 126 -4.65 -18.73 11.39
N PHE A 127 -4.96 -17.52 11.87
CA PHE A 127 -6.19 -16.81 11.53
C PHE A 127 -6.33 -16.58 10.02
N ALA A 128 -5.27 -16.09 9.37
CA ALA A 128 -5.27 -15.84 7.94
C ALA A 128 -5.42 -17.14 7.14
N MET A 129 -4.78 -18.23 7.56
CA MET A 129 -4.91 -19.53 6.88
C MET A 129 -6.34 -20.07 6.97
N ARG A 130 -6.97 -19.98 8.14
CA ARG A 130 -8.38 -20.38 8.32
C ARG A 130 -9.30 -19.52 7.45
N LEU A 131 -9.10 -18.20 7.45
CA LEU A 131 -9.92 -17.29 6.64
C LEU A 131 -9.77 -17.56 5.14
N LEU A 132 -8.53 -17.72 4.66
CA LEU A 132 -8.26 -18.02 3.25
C LEU A 132 -8.84 -19.39 2.86
N GLY A 133 -8.73 -20.40 3.74
CA GLY A 133 -9.34 -21.71 3.54
C GLY A 133 -10.87 -21.63 3.41
N MET A 134 -11.52 -20.89 4.31
CA MET A 134 -12.98 -20.64 4.23
C MET A 134 -13.36 -19.83 2.97
N ALA A 135 -12.51 -18.90 2.55
CA ALA A 135 -12.75 -18.07 1.38
C ALA A 135 -12.66 -18.83 0.04
N VAL A 136 -11.99 -20.01 0.00
CA VAL A 136 -11.85 -20.81 -1.23
C VAL A 136 -13.22 -21.10 -1.85
N GLY A 137 -14.18 -21.61 -1.06
CA GLY A 137 -15.51 -21.98 -1.55
C GLY A 137 -16.24 -20.82 -2.27
N PRO A 138 -16.48 -19.69 -1.58
CA PRO A 138 -17.05 -18.51 -2.20
C PRO A 138 -16.25 -17.98 -3.39
N LEU A 139 -14.91 -17.96 -3.31
CA LEU A 139 -14.07 -17.47 -4.42
C LEU A 139 -14.19 -18.35 -5.66
N VAL A 140 -14.22 -19.69 -5.52
CA VAL A 140 -14.48 -20.61 -6.66
C VAL A 140 -15.84 -20.29 -7.26
N LEU A 141 -16.88 -20.26 -6.42
CA LEU A 141 -18.26 -20.02 -6.84
C LEU A 141 -18.43 -18.70 -7.61
N PHE A 142 -17.84 -17.62 -7.12
CA PHE A 142 -17.97 -16.30 -7.75
C PHE A 142 -16.97 -16.04 -8.88
N SER A 143 -15.81 -16.72 -8.90
CA SER A 143 -14.83 -16.56 -9.99
C SER A 143 -15.39 -17.02 -11.34
N VAL A 144 -16.16 -18.10 -11.39
CA VAL A 144 -16.73 -18.65 -12.62
C VAL A 144 -17.65 -17.65 -13.34
N PRO A 145 -18.75 -17.15 -12.73
CA PRO A 145 -19.62 -16.19 -13.39
C PRO A 145 -18.91 -14.88 -13.70
N TYR A 146 -17.98 -14.44 -12.82
CA TYR A 146 -17.22 -13.21 -13.06
C TYR A 146 -16.31 -13.31 -14.29
N VAL A 147 -15.51 -14.38 -14.41
CA VAL A 147 -14.58 -14.55 -15.54
C VAL A 147 -15.34 -14.72 -16.86
N LEU A 148 -16.39 -15.54 -16.87
CA LEU A 148 -17.21 -15.73 -18.06
C LEU A 148 -17.91 -14.43 -18.50
N TRP A 149 -18.30 -13.58 -17.56
CA TRP A 149 -18.88 -12.28 -17.87
C TRP A 149 -17.84 -11.28 -18.37
N ILE A 150 -16.71 -11.13 -17.68
CA ILE A 150 -15.73 -10.07 -17.97
C ILE A 150 -15.03 -10.30 -19.31
N ASP A 151 -14.71 -11.54 -19.68
CA ASP A 151 -14.01 -11.86 -20.95
C ASP A 151 -14.80 -11.45 -22.20
N ARG A 152 -16.12 -11.38 -22.07
CA ARG A 152 -17.02 -10.89 -23.13
C ARG A 152 -16.92 -9.38 -23.35
N ARG A 153 -16.39 -8.65 -22.38
CA ARG A 153 -16.30 -7.19 -22.36
C ARG A 153 -14.87 -6.66 -22.46
N LEU A 154 -13.85 -7.45 -22.14
CA LEU A 154 -12.45 -7.00 -22.24
C LEU A 154 -12.05 -6.74 -23.70
N ALA A 155 -11.36 -5.63 -23.96
CA ALA A 155 -10.79 -5.34 -25.28
C ALA A 155 -9.85 -6.48 -25.70
N ASP A 156 -8.90 -6.82 -24.83
CA ASP A 156 -8.05 -8.01 -24.93
C ASP A 156 -8.33 -8.96 -23.75
N PRO A 157 -9.02 -10.09 -24.00
CA PRO A 157 -9.30 -11.06 -22.95
C PRO A 157 -8.12 -12.01 -22.69
N ARG A 158 -7.01 -12.03 -23.44
CA ARG A 158 -5.90 -12.98 -23.20
C ARG A 158 -4.87 -12.42 -22.22
N ASP A 159 -5.27 -12.31 -20.95
CA ASP A 159 -4.40 -11.79 -19.88
C ASP A 159 -3.44 -12.86 -19.30
N GLY A 160 -2.65 -12.48 -18.30
CA GLY A 160 -1.70 -13.39 -17.65
C GLY A 160 -2.31 -14.65 -17.04
N SER A 161 -3.58 -14.59 -16.60
CA SER A 161 -4.28 -15.79 -16.12
C SER A 161 -4.56 -16.76 -17.25
N TRP A 162 -4.86 -16.24 -18.45
CA TRP A 162 -5.03 -17.05 -19.64
C TRP A 162 -3.70 -17.69 -20.07
N HIS A 163 -2.62 -16.92 -20.18
CA HIS A 163 -1.31 -17.44 -20.59
C HIS A 163 -0.78 -18.49 -19.61
N PHE A 164 -0.91 -18.24 -18.30
CA PHE A 164 -0.52 -19.23 -17.29
C PHE A 164 -1.43 -20.47 -17.35
N GLY A 165 -2.72 -20.30 -17.61
CA GLY A 165 -3.64 -21.41 -17.86
C GLY A 165 -3.24 -22.26 -19.07
N GLN A 166 -2.87 -21.64 -20.20
CA GLN A 166 -2.38 -22.36 -21.38
C GLN A 166 -1.08 -23.13 -21.06
N PHE A 167 -0.19 -22.54 -20.27
CA PHE A 167 1.02 -23.20 -19.80
C PHE A 167 0.70 -24.46 -18.98
N VAL A 168 -0.22 -24.36 -18.00
CA VAL A 168 -0.65 -25.49 -17.16
C VAL A 168 -1.33 -26.59 -17.98
N ILE A 169 -2.09 -26.23 -19.02
CA ILE A 169 -2.76 -27.19 -19.93
C ILE A 169 -1.76 -27.85 -20.91
N GLY A 170 -0.52 -27.35 -21.00
CA GLY A 170 0.52 -27.88 -21.90
C GLY A 170 0.52 -27.25 -23.31
N ARG A 171 -0.22 -26.17 -23.54
CA ARG A 171 -0.29 -25.45 -24.82
C ARG A 171 0.75 -24.33 -24.90
N THR A 172 2.03 -24.68 -24.72
CA THR A 172 3.14 -23.74 -24.56
C THR A 172 3.41 -22.86 -25.78
N SER A 173 3.00 -23.27 -26.99
CA SER A 173 3.14 -22.47 -28.22
C SER A 173 2.28 -21.20 -28.23
N LEU A 174 1.25 -21.12 -27.38
CA LEU A 174 0.36 -19.96 -27.25
C LEU A 174 0.79 -19.01 -26.11
N VAL A 175 1.87 -19.33 -25.41
CA VAL A 175 2.28 -18.66 -24.17
C VAL A 175 3.31 -17.59 -24.47
N ASP A 176 3.01 -16.37 -24.05
CA ASP A 176 4.02 -15.32 -23.91
C ASP A 176 4.68 -15.47 -22.53
N ARG A 177 6.00 -15.68 -22.54
CA ARG A 177 6.78 -15.93 -21.31
C ARG A 177 6.88 -14.69 -20.43
N ASP A 178 6.95 -13.49 -21.01
CA ASP A 178 7.12 -12.26 -20.24
C ASP A 178 5.83 -11.93 -19.48
N ILE A 179 4.67 -12.17 -20.12
CA ILE A 179 3.36 -12.04 -19.48
C ILE A 179 3.22 -13.04 -18.32
N VAL A 180 3.64 -14.29 -18.49
CA VAL A 180 3.59 -15.29 -17.41
C VAL A 180 4.51 -14.90 -16.25
N GLN A 181 5.72 -14.41 -16.52
CA GLN A 181 6.62 -13.94 -15.47
C GLN A 181 6.03 -12.77 -14.67
N ASP A 182 5.43 -11.79 -15.34
CA ASP A 182 4.76 -10.69 -14.64
C ASP A 182 3.54 -11.14 -13.83
N TYR A 183 2.75 -12.07 -14.38
CA TYR A 183 1.64 -12.70 -13.68
C TYR A 183 2.10 -13.40 -12.40
N LEU A 184 3.12 -14.25 -12.49
CA LEU A 184 3.66 -14.97 -11.34
C LEU A 184 4.24 -14.02 -10.29
N ARG A 185 4.94 -12.95 -10.70
CA ARG A 185 5.41 -11.90 -9.77
C ARG A 185 4.25 -11.20 -9.07
N SER A 186 3.21 -10.83 -9.82
CA SER A 186 2.01 -10.17 -9.29
C SER A 186 1.29 -11.05 -8.26
N TRP A 187 1.19 -12.35 -8.53
CA TRP A 187 0.62 -13.31 -7.58
C TRP A 187 1.53 -13.63 -6.41
N ALA A 188 2.85 -13.62 -6.57
CA ALA A 188 3.79 -13.73 -5.47
C ALA A 188 3.66 -12.54 -4.50
N VAL A 189 3.48 -11.31 -5.02
CA VAL A 189 3.19 -10.14 -4.18
C VAL A 189 1.89 -10.38 -3.41
N LYS A 190 0.82 -10.77 -4.11
CA LYS A 190 -0.49 -10.97 -3.48
C LYS A 190 -0.46 -12.09 -2.44
N GLY A 191 0.15 -13.24 -2.75
CA GLY A 191 0.32 -14.34 -1.81
C GLY A 191 1.08 -13.90 -0.56
N PHE A 192 2.24 -13.27 -0.71
CA PHE A 192 3.03 -12.85 0.44
C PHE A 192 2.30 -11.81 1.31
N PHE A 193 1.82 -10.72 0.70
CA PHE A 193 1.28 -9.60 1.46
C PHE A 193 -0.15 -9.79 1.94
N LEU A 194 -1.02 -10.47 1.18
CA LEU A 194 -2.41 -10.64 1.61
C LEU A 194 -2.51 -11.47 2.89
N ALA A 195 -1.74 -12.56 2.99
CA ALA A 195 -1.71 -13.37 4.21
C ALA A 195 -1.20 -12.56 5.41
N PHE A 196 -0.12 -11.78 5.23
CA PHE A 196 0.40 -10.90 6.28
C PHE A 196 -0.62 -9.83 6.69
N MET A 197 -1.28 -9.18 5.73
CA MET A 197 -2.25 -8.11 6.01
C MET A 197 -3.48 -8.63 6.75
N ILE A 198 -4.04 -9.79 6.35
CA ILE A 198 -5.14 -10.44 7.08
C ILE A 198 -4.72 -10.79 8.52
N THR A 199 -3.46 -11.19 8.72
CA THR A 199 -2.93 -11.61 10.02
C THR A 199 -2.87 -10.46 11.02
N ILE A 200 -2.48 -9.26 10.59
CA ILE A 200 -2.25 -8.12 11.50
C ILE A 200 -3.50 -7.29 11.80
N VAL A 201 -4.52 -7.34 10.95
CA VAL A 201 -5.76 -6.55 11.12
C VAL A 201 -6.45 -6.80 12.47
N PRO A 202 -6.65 -8.05 12.94
CA PRO A 202 -7.31 -8.29 14.23
C PRO A 202 -6.54 -7.70 15.43
N GLY A 203 -5.22 -7.77 15.44
CA GLY A 203 -4.40 -7.21 16.52
C GLY A 203 -4.50 -5.68 16.60
N ASN A 204 -4.41 -5.00 15.45
CA ASN A 204 -4.58 -3.55 15.40
C ASN A 204 -6.00 -3.11 15.75
N TRP A 205 -7.00 -3.89 15.33
CA TRP A 205 -8.40 -3.66 15.69
C TRP A 205 -8.61 -3.76 17.20
N PHE A 206 -8.10 -4.81 17.83
CA PHE A 206 -8.17 -5.02 19.27
C PHE A 206 -7.56 -3.84 20.05
N ASN A 207 -6.38 -3.37 19.64
CA ASN A 207 -5.68 -2.25 20.28
C ASN A 207 -6.46 -0.91 20.21
N VAL A 208 -7.39 -0.77 19.25
CA VAL A 208 -8.21 0.44 19.12
C VAL A 208 -9.54 0.31 19.84
N VAL A 209 -10.14 -0.87 19.84
CA VAL A 209 -11.49 -1.07 20.39
C VAL A 209 -11.47 -1.33 21.89
N THR A 210 -10.53 -2.12 22.39
CA THR A 210 -10.51 -2.60 23.79
C THR A 210 -10.23 -1.51 24.83
N PRO A 211 -9.29 -0.55 24.63
CA PRO A 211 -8.96 0.42 25.69
C PRO A 211 -10.16 1.28 26.11
N ARG A 212 -10.35 1.45 27.42
CA ARG A 212 -11.45 2.26 27.97
C ARG A 212 -11.23 3.75 27.74
N ALA A 213 -12.30 4.54 27.68
CA ALA A 213 -12.20 5.99 27.47
C ALA A 213 -11.37 6.69 28.57
N GLU A 214 -11.51 6.23 29.81
CA GLU A 214 -10.75 6.72 30.97
C GLU A 214 -9.25 6.41 30.84
N GLU A 215 -8.89 5.19 30.41
CA GLU A 215 -7.51 4.78 30.19
C GLU A 215 -6.85 5.61 29.08
N ILE A 216 -7.57 5.86 27.99
CA ILE A 216 -7.09 6.68 26.87
C ILE A 216 -6.79 8.10 27.38
N GLY A 217 -7.71 8.70 28.13
CA GLY A 217 -7.61 10.07 28.64
C GLY A 217 -6.73 10.26 29.87
N THR A 218 -6.13 9.19 30.42
CA THR A 218 -5.39 9.25 31.69
C THR A 218 -4.19 10.20 31.62
N ASN A 219 -3.41 10.14 30.54
CA ASN A 219 -2.30 11.06 30.30
C ASN A 219 -1.98 11.20 28.81
N ILE A 220 -1.05 12.09 28.48
CA ILE A 220 -0.67 12.36 27.09
C ILE A 220 -0.05 11.15 26.38
N LEU A 221 0.67 10.30 27.12
CA LEU A 221 1.28 9.10 26.55
C LEU A 221 0.23 8.06 26.16
N THR A 222 -0.75 7.78 27.03
CA THR A 222 -1.84 6.83 26.73
C THR A 222 -2.69 7.31 25.56
N LEU A 223 -2.99 8.60 25.50
CA LEU A 223 -3.68 9.20 24.37
C LEU A 223 -2.85 9.07 23.07
N THR A 224 -1.55 9.35 23.13
CA THR A 224 -0.64 9.24 21.98
C THR A 224 -0.58 7.80 21.46
N ARG A 225 -0.38 6.82 22.36
CA ARG A 225 -0.36 5.39 22.00
C ARG A 225 -1.66 4.94 21.35
N TRP A 226 -2.81 5.40 21.86
CA TRP A 226 -4.10 5.07 21.27
C TRP A 226 -4.27 5.70 19.88
N LEU A 227 -3.89 6.98 19.69
CA LEU A 227 -3.93 7.64 18.38
C LEU A 227 -3.01 6.97 17.35
N VAL A 228 -1.81 6.55 17.78
CA VAL A 228 -0.88 5.78 16.95
C VAL A 228 -1.47 4.39 16.60
N SER A 229 -2.16 3.74 17.54
CA SER A 229 -2.87 2.47 17.27
C SER A 229 -4.01 2.65 16.27
N CYS A 230 -4.79 3.74 16.38
CA CYS A 230 -5.82 4.11 15.41
C CYS A 230 -5.24 4.26 14.00
N MET A 231 -4.08 4.91 13.88
CA MET A 231 -3.37 5.03 12.63
C MET A 231 -2.99 3.66 12.04
N PHE A 232 -2.39 2.76 12.83
CA PHE A 232 -1.99 1.44 12.34
C PHE A 232 -3.19 0.58 11.92
N MET A 233 -4.31 0.68 12.65
CA MET A 233 -5.57 0.06 12.25
C MET A 233 -6.06 0.61 10.91
N VAL A 234 -6.08 1.93 10.71
CA VAL A 234 -6.46 2.54 9.42
C VAL A 234 -5.54 2.04 8.30
N ASP A 235 -4.22 2.11 8.47
CA ASP A 235 -3.24 1.67 7.47
C ASP A 235 -3.47 0.20 7.07
N THR A 236 -3.58 -0.68 8.06
CA THR A 236 -3.70 -2.12 7.81
C THR A 236 -5.05 -2.53 7.25
N VAL A 237 -6.15 -1.91 7.68
CA VAL A 237 -7.48 -2.15 7.08
C VAL A 237 -7.50 -1.72 5.61
N PHE A 238 -7.04 -0.50 5.30
CA PHE A 238 -6.97 -0.02 3.92
C PHE A 238 -6.05 -0.86 3.05
N ALA A 239 -4.86 -1.21 3.56
CA ALA A 239 -3.92 -2.05 2.85
C ALA A 239 -4.53 -3.43 2.54
N THR A 240 -5.19 -4.07 3.51
CA THR A 240 -5.84 -5.37 3.32
C THR A 240 -6.95 -5.30 2.27
N VAL A 241 -7.78 -4.25 2.33
CA VAL A 241 -8.80 -3.98 1.31
C VAL A 241 -8.17 -3.81 -0.08
N GLY A 242 -7.06 -3.07 -0.16
CA GLY A 242 -6.29 -2.89 -1.40
C GLY A 242 -5.82 -4.22 -2.00
N TYR A 243 -5.25 -5.12 -1.19
CA TYR A 243 -4.82 -6.44 -1.64
C TYR A 243 -5.97 -7.38 -2.00
N ALA A 244 -7.10 -7.30 -1.28
CA ALA A 244 -8.27 -8.12 -1.55
C ALA A 244 -8.95 -7.73 -2.87
N LEU A 245 -9.15 -6.42 -3.10
CA LEU A 245 -9.92 -5.88 -4.22
C LEU A 245 -9.07 -5.59 -5.45
N THR A 246 -8.52 -6.63 -6.08
CA THR A 246 -7.77 -6.53 -7.35
C THR A 246 -8.67 -6.82 -8.56
N LEU A 247 -9.63 -5.93 -8.85
CA LEU A 247 -10.68 -6.17 -9.85
C LEU A 247 -10.63 -5.11 -10.97
N LYS A 248 -10.79 -5.57 -12.23
CA LYS A 248 -10.80 -4.67 -13.40
C LYS A 248 -11.96 -3.66 -13.37
N PRO A 249 -13.21 -4.03 -13.02
CA PRO A 249 -14.31 -3.06 -12.92
C PRO A 249 -14.10 -1.94 -11.89
N LEU A 250 -13.23 -2.18 -10.90
CA LEU A 250 -12.86 -1.17 -9.90
C LEU A 250 -11.62 -0.36 -10.30
N ASP A 251 -11.08 -0.58 -11.50
CA ASP A 251 -9.80 -0.04 -11.98
C ASP A 251 -8.65 -0.24 -10.96
N SER A 252 -8.73 -1.33 -10.20
CA SER A 252 -7.79 -1.66 -9.12
C SER A 252 -6.99 -2.92 -9.45
N HIS A 253 -7.00 -3.43 -10.68
CA HIS A 253 -6.14 -4.56 -11.04
C HIS A 253 -4.65 -4.18 -11.00
N ILE A 254 -3.78 -5.17 -10.79
CA ILE A 254 -2.33 -5.00 -10.93
C ILE A 254 -2.02 -4.84 -12.43
N ARG A 255 -1.30 -3.77 -12.79
CA ARG A 255 -0.84 -3.52 -14.16
C ARG A 255 0.53 -4.12 -14.43
N SER A 256 1.40 -4.09 -13.42
CA SER A 256 2.66 -4.81 -13.39
C SER A 256 3.18 -4.97 -11.96
N ALA A 257 4.01 -5.99 -11.74
CA ALA A 257 4.77 -6.15 -10.51
C ALA A 257 6.24 -5.74 -10.72
N ASN A 258 6.92 -5.34 -9.65
CA ASN A 258 8.30 -4.89 -9.72
C ASN A 258 9.20 -6.03 -10.24
N PRO A 259 9.87 -5.87 -11.39
CA PRO A 259 10.67 -6.94 -11.98
C PRO A 259 12.06 -7.07 -11.35
N TYR A 260 12.48 -6.11 -10.51
CA TYR A 260 13.84 -6.04 -9.99
C TYR A 260 13.99 -6.76 -8.66
N ALA A 261 14.88 -7.76 -8.57
CA ALA A 261 15.20 -8.47 -7.33
C ALA A 261 15.60 -7.51 -6.19
N ALA A 262 16.29 -6.42 -6.50
CA ALA A 262 16.64 -5.39 -5.53
C ALA A 262 15.40 -4.74 -4.86
N GLY A 263 14.32 -4.53 -5.62
CA GLY A 263 13.07 -4.00 -5.07
C GLY A 263 12.39 -4.99 -4.13
N TRP A 264 12.37 -6.26 -4.51
CA TRP A 264 11.87 -7.34 -3.64
C TRP A 264 12.67 -7.45 -2.35
N MET A 265 14.01 -7.47 -2.43
CA MET A 265 14.88 -7.53 -1.26
C MET A 265 14.63 -6.36 -0.30
N ALA A 266 14.61 -5.13 -0.83
CA ALA A 266 14.36 -3.93 -0.04
C ALA A 266 12.98 -3.96 0.65
N ALA A 267 11.96 -4.53 0.00
CA ALA A 267 10.66 -4.71 0.59
C ALA A 267 10.66 -5.81 1.67
N LEU A 268 11.19 -7.01 1.39
CA LEU A 268 11.15 -8.15 2.30
C LEU A 268 11.85 -7.87 3.64
N ILE A 269 12.95 -7.10 3.63
CA ILE A 269 13.63 -6.64 4.86
C ILE A 269 12.67 -5.91 5.83
N CYS A 270 11.58 -5.31 5.33
CA CYS A 270 10.61 -4.57 6.12
C CYS A 270 9.41 -5.41 6.61
N TYR A 271 9.27 -6.69 6.24
CA TYR A 271 8.06 -7.47 6.50
C TYR A 271 8.35 -8.87 7.07
N PRO A 272 7.55 -9.35 8.04
CA PRO A 272 7.67 -10.72 8.52
C PRO A 272 7.48 -11.76 7.40
N PRO A 273 8.18 -12.91 7.45
CA PRO A 273 9.12 -13.35 8.51
C PRO A 273 10.55 -12.79 8.36
N PHE A 274 10.80 -12.01 7.30
CA PHE A 274 12.13 -11.51 6.91
C PHE A 274 12.50 -10.16 7.55
N ILE A 275 11.61 -9.59 8.37
CA ILE A 275 11.82 -8.30 9.01
C ILE A 275 13.15 -8.28 9.79
N MET A 276 14.02 -7.33 9.44
CA MET A 276 15.38 -7.25 10.04
C MET A 276 15.47 -6.27 11.20
N MET A 277 14.53 -5.31 11.30
CA MET A 277 14.52 -4.29 12.35
C MET A 277 13.61 -4.65 13.54
N GLY A 278 13.08 -5.87 13.58
CA GLY A 278 12.30 -6.37 14.72
C GLY A 278 13.18 -6.68 15.94
N GLU A 279 12.55 -6.95 17.08
CA GLU A 279 13.25 -7.35 18.30
C GLU A 279 14.12 -8.60 18.07
N GLY A 280 15.34 -8.58 18.60
CA GLY A 280 16.32 -9.67 18.44
C GLY A 280 16.88 -9.85 17.02
N ARG A 281 16.56 -8.97 16.06
CA ARG A 281 16.99 -9.06 14.66
C ARG A 281 18.23 -8.18 14.37
N PRO A 282 18.95 -8.40 13.25
CA PRO A 282 20.22 -7.73 12.97
C PRO A 282 20.18 -6.20 12.95
N LEU A 283 19.05 -5.60 12.55
CA LEU A 283 18.85 -4.15 12.52
C LEU A 283 18.03 -3.64 13.72
N ASN A 284 17.98 -4.40 14.83
CA ASN A 284 17.30 -3.98 16.05
C ASN A 284 18.06 -2.83 16.75
N TYR A 285 17.45 -1.64 16.73
CA TYR A 285 17.99 -0.38 17.26
C TYR A 285 17.42 0.00 18.64
N HIS A 286 16.63 -0.86 19.28
CA HIS A 286 16.02 -0.62 20.59
C HIS A 286 16.86 -1.01 21.84
N PRO A 287 17.82 -1.96 21.79
CA PRO A 287 18.55 -2.35 23.01
C PRO A 287 19.20 -1.17 23.73
N GLY A 288 18.96 -0.99 25.02
CA GLY A 288 19.48 0.16 25.77
C GLY A 288 18.76 1.49 25.50
N THR A 289 17.58 1.46 24.88
CA THR A 289 16.61 2.58 24.83
C THR A 289 15.34 2.18 25.61
N MET A 290 14.34 3.07 25.72
CA MET A 290 13.00 2.71 26.21
C MET A 290 12.03 2.32 25.07
N GLY A 291 12.56 1.87 23.93
CA GLY A 291 11.75 1.52 22.77
C GLY A 291 11.08 2.73 22.11
N ASP A 292 9.92 2.52 21.50
CA ASP A 292 9.15 3.55 20.77
C ASP A 292 8.50 4.61 21.68
N ASP A 293 8.59 4.45 23.01
CA ASP A 293 8.17 5.44 24.00
C ASP A 293 9.35 6.16 24.68
N GLY A 294 10.56 6.01 24.13
CA GLY A 294 11.81 6.65 24.59
C GLY A 294 11.70 8.13 24.84
N TRP A 295 10.99 8.84 23.96
CA TRP A 295 10.78 10.27 24.04
C TRP A 295 10.18 10.74 25.38
N VAL A 296 9.26 9.99 26.00
CA VAL A 296 8.66 10.42 27.28
C VAL A 296 9.67 10.38 28.41
N TYR A 297 10.50 9.34 28.44
CA TYR A 297 11.52 9.18 29.46
C TYR A 297 12.53 10.34 29.42
N TRP A 298 13.01 10.70 28.22
CA TRP A 298 14.03 11.75 28.07
C TRP A 298 13.50 13.17 28.23
N LEU A 299 12.20 13.38 28.03
CA LEU A 299 11.55 14.68 28.16
C LEU A 299 10.84 14.84 29.52
N ASP A 300 11.04 13.90 30.44
CA ASP A 300 10.46 13.94 31.78
C ASP A 300 10.81 15.25 32.50
N GLY A 301 9.86 15.76 33.28
CA GLY A 301 9.96 17.09 33.91
C GLY A 301 9.64 18.27 33.00
N TYR A 302 9.37 18.07 31.70
CA TYR A 302 8.98 19.14 30.76
C TYR A 302 7.60 18.90 30.10
N PRO A 303 6.48 19.09 30.82
CA PRO A 303 5.14 18.72 30.34
C PRO A 303 4.72 19.34 29.01
N LEU A 304 5.04 20.62 28.78
CA LEU A 304 4.73 21.29 27.51
C LEU A 304 5.51 20.68 26.34
N LEU A 305 6.78 20.34 26.56
CA LEU A 305 7.62 19.74 25.53
C LEU A 305 7.13 18.33 25.20
N ILE A 306 6.74 17.54 26.20
CA ILE A 306 6.09 16.24 26.01
C ILE A 306 4.82 16.39 25.15
N ALA A 307 3.96 17.36 25.44
CA ALA A 307 2.73 17.58 24.67
C ALA A 307 3.00 17.97 23.21
N LEU A 308 3.98 18.84 22.96
CA LEU A 308 4.38 19.22 21.61
C LEU A 308 5.03 18.04 20.84
N TRP A 309 5.82 17.22 21.52
CA TRP A 309 6.45 16.03 20.94
C TRP A 309 5.41 14.96 20.59
N ALA A 310 4.47 14.72 21.50
CA ALA A 310 3.32 13.86 21.28
C ALA A 310 2.52 14.30 20.03
N LEU A 311 2.20 15.59 19.93
CA LEU A 311 1.50 16.14 18.77
C LEU A 311 2.30 15.90 17.48
N LEU A 312 3.61 16.10 17.49
CA LEU A 312 4.47 15.84 16.34
C LEU A 312 4.43 14.36 15.92
N LEU A 313 4.53 13.43 16.86
CA LEU A 313 4.44 11.98 16.60
C LEU A 313 3.07 11.59 16.04
N VAL A 314 1.99 12.14 16.58
CA VAL A 314 0.63 11.94 16.06
C VAL A 314 0.49 12.51 14.65
N MET A 315 1.05 13.70 14.37
CA MET A 315 1.01 14.29 13.03
C MET A 315 1.79 13.46 12.00
N LEU A 316 2.96 12.92 12.39
CA LEU A 316 3.74 12.04 11.51
C LEU A 316 2.99 10.75 11.20
N THR A 317 2.37 10.14 12.21
CA THR A 317 1.57 8.93 11.99
C THR A 317 0.31 9.25 11.17
N ALA A 318 -0.35 10.40 11.38
CA ALA A 318 -1.46 10.85 10.56
C ALA A 318 -1.07 11.02 9.08
N VAL A 319 0.09 11.61 8.78
CA VAL A 319 0.60 11.71 7.38
C VAL A 319 0.87 10.33 6.79
N TYR A 320 1.39 9.40 7.59
CA TYR A 320 1.61 8.02 7.16
C TYR A 320 0.28 7.32 6.79
N ALA A 321 -0.74 7.36 7.67
CA ALA A 321 -2.06 6.81 7.33
C ALA A 321 -2.71 7.53 6.16
N TRP A 322 -2.57 8.86 6.07
CA TRP A 322 -3.13 9.63 4.96
C TRP A 322 -2.56 9.20 3.60
N ALA A 323 -1.28 8.80 3.55
CA ALA A 323 -0.68 8.23 2.35
C ALA A 323 -1.39 6.95 1.92
N THR A 324 -1.70 6.06 2.86
CA THR A 324 -2.45 4.83 2.59
C THR A 324 -3.91 5.10 2.23
N VAL A 325 -4.58 6.01 2.94
CA VAL A 325 -5.97 6.43 2.62
C VAL A 325 -6.04 7.00 1.20
N ALA A 326 -5.02 7.74 0.75
CA ALA A 326 -4.97 8.29 -0.61
C ALA A 326 -4.93 7.21 -1.71
N PHE A 327 -4.44 6.01 -1.42
CA PHE A 327 -4.54 4.86 -2.35
C PHE A 327 -5.95 4.29 -2.44
N GLY A 328 -6.80 4.47 -1.43
CA GLY A 328 -8.10 3.82 -1.34
C GLY A 328 -7.99 2.31 -1.61
N ILE A 329 -8.79 1.82 -2.56
CA ILE A 329 -8.83 0.40 -2.95
C ILE A 329 -7.62 -0.09 -3.78
N ARG A 330 -6.62 0.77 -4.05
CA ARG A 330 -5.48 0.44 -4.92
C ARG A 330 -4.19 0.15 -4.18
N PHE A 331 -4.15 0.28 -2.86
CA PHE A 331 -2.92 0.09 -2.11
C PHE A 331 -2.33 -1.29 -2.37
N SER A 332 -1.04 -1.34 -2.69
CA SER A 332 -0.26 -2.58 -2.79
C SER A 332 1.23 -2.24 -2.89
N ASN A 333 2.07 -3.03 -2.24
CA ASN A 333 3.52 -2.94 -2.35
C ASN A 333 3.99 -3.58 -3.66
N LEU A 334 5.15 -3.15 -4.17
CA LEU A 334 5.83 -3.77 -5.31
C LEU A 334 5.00 -3.84 -6.61
N THR A 335 3.91 -3.08 -6.72
CA THR A 335 3.02 -3.15 -7.88
C THR A 335 2.67 -1.78 -8.41
N HIS A 336 2.51 -1.69 -9.71
CA HIS A 336 1.92 -0.53 -10.37
C HIS A 336 0.41 -0.75 -10.53
N ARG A 337 -0.40 0.10 -9.88
CA ARG A 337 -1.88 0.10 -9.94
C ARG A 337 -2.46 1.48 -10.30
N GLY A 338 -1.64 2.34 -10.89
CA GLY A 338 -1.92 3.75 -11.12
C GLY A 338 -1.11 4.68 -10.21
N ILE A 339 -0.83 5.87 -10.73
CA ILE A 339 0.04 6.85 -10.10
C ILE A 339 -0.78 7.81 -9.25
N LEU A 340 -0.34 8.02 -8.01
CA LEU A 340 -0.95 8.97 -7.09
C LEU A 340 -0.18 10.29 -7.12
N THR A 341 -0.92 11.38 -7.29
CA THR A 341 -0.33 12.73 -7.33
C THR A 341 -1.02 13.70 -6.36
N ASN A 342 -2.15 13.31 -5.78
CA ASN A 342 -2.95 14.12 -4.85
C ASN A 342 -2.68 13.76 -3.38
N GLY A 343 -3.46 14.32 -2.46
CA GLY A 343 -3.27 14.10 -1.03
C GLY A 343 -1.84 14.45 -0.58
N PRO A 344 -1.16 13.59 0.21
CA PRO A 344 0.20 13.82 0.68
C PRO A 344 1.26 13.63 -0.43
N TYR A 345 0.93 12.97 -1.54
CA TYR A 345 1.82 12.80 -2.70
C TYR A 345 2.12 14.12 -3.43
N ARG A 346 1.44 15.21 -3.07
CA ARG A 346 1.80 16.56 -3.54
C ARG A 346 3.05 17.13 -2.86
N LEU A 347 3.41 16.59 -1.70
CA LEU A 347 4.47 17.11 -0.83
C LEU A 347 5.81 16.39 -1.06
N THR A 348 5.74 15.08 -1.27
CA THR A 348 6.88 14.21 -1.57
C THR A 348 6.37 12.97 -2.32
N LYS A 349 7.24 12.32 -3.09
CA LYS A 349 6.91 11.07 -3.79
C LYS A 349 6.62 9.91 -2.83
N HIS A 350 7.18 9.97 -1.62
CA HIS A 350 7.13 8.89 -0.63
C HIS A 350 6.73 9.39 0.77
N PRO A 351 5.52 9.94 0.94
CA PRO A 351 5.10 10.56 2.21
C PRO A 351 5.10 9.57 3.37
N ALA A 352 4.64 8.34 3.14
CA ALA A 352 4.67 7.27 4.13
C ALA A 352 6.10 6.97 4.61
N TYR A 353 7.06 6.82 3.70
CA TYR A 353 8.44 6.46 4.07
C TYR A 353 9.12 7.59 4.85
N VAL A 354 8.95 8.84 4.42
CA VAL A 354 9.50 10.00 5.12
C VAL A 354 8.91 10.09 6.52
N SER A 355 7.59 10.05 6.63
CA SER A 355 6.90 10.23 7.92
C SER A 355 7.22 9.12 8.91
N LYS A 356 7.24 7.86 8.44
CA LYS A 356 7.58 6.69 9.25
C LYS A 356 9.01 6.73 9.79
N ASN A 357 9.96 7.15 8.96
CA ASN A 357 11.35 7.29 9.41
C ASN A 357 11.47 8.39 10.45
N LEU A 358 10.92 9.58 10.19
CA LEU A 358 10.93 10.67 11.17
C LEU A 358 10.27 10.25 12.49
N PHE A 359 9.17 9.51 12.43
CA PHE A 359 8.51 8.96 13.61
C PHE A 359 9.47 8.11 14.43
N TRP A 360 10.13 7.10 13.85
CA TRP A 360 11.07 6.24 14.60
C TRP A 360 12.24 7.02 15.21
N TRP A 361 12.81 7.97 14.47
CA TRP A 361 13.90 8.80 15.00
C TRP A 361 13.47 9.61 16.23
N LEU A 362 12.25 10.14 16.21
CA LEU A 362 11.72 11.01 17.27
C LEU A 362 11.08 10.26 18.43
N ALA A 363 10.54 9.07 18.17
CA ALA A 363 9.90 8.20 19.16
C ALA A 363 10.97 7.49 20.01
N THR A 364 11.97 6.91 19.35
CA THR A 364 13.00 6.10 20.02
C THR A 364 14.14 6.93 20.58
N LEU A 365 14.52 8.04 19.91
CA LEU A 365 15.70 8.85 20.22
C LEU A 365 16.97 7.99 20.40
N PRO A 366 17.41 7.26 19.36
CA PRO A 366 18.40 6.18 19.49
C PRO A 366 19.80 6.66 19.93
N PHE A 367 20.06 7.97 19.89
CA PHE A 367 21.29 8.60 20.34
C PHE A 367 21.34 8.78 21.87
N PHE A 368 20.23 8.54 22.57
CA PHE A 368 20.19 8.53 24.03
C PHE A 368 20.05 7.11 24.56
N ALA A 369 21.14 6.58 25.13
CA ALA A 369 21.16 5.27 25.76
C ALA A 369 20.86 5.36 27.25
N THR A 370 19.95 4.52 27.76
CA THR A 370 19.59 4.42 29.18
C THR A 370 20.62 3.65 30.00
N THR A 371 21.53 2.95 29.33
CA THR A 371 22.61 2.16 29.95
C THR A 371 23.82 3.00 30.38
N GLY A 372 23.88 4.28 29.99
CA GLY A 372 25.06 5.14 30.17
C GLY A 372 26.24 4.74 29.28
N ASN A 373 26.06 3.78 28.36
CA ASN A 373 27.09 3.27 27.48
C ASN A 373 27.03 3.98 26.11
N LEU A 374 28.10 4.69 25.75
CA LEU A 374 28.20 5.39 24.47
C LEU A 374 28.13 4.42 23.28
N ASN A 375 28.60 3.18 23.43
CA ASN A 375 28.53 2.18 22.37
C ASN A 375 27.08 1.85 22.00
N ASP A 376 26.17 1.82 22.97
CA ASP A 376 24.76 1.54 22.71
C ASP A 376 24.12 2.69 21.93
N ALA A 377 24.42 3.95 22.29
CA ALA A 377 23.97 5.13 21.58
C ALA A 377 24.46 5.16 20.12
N ILE A 378 25.76 4.90 19.89
CA ILE A 378 26.35 4.85 18.54
C ILE A 378 25.72 3.70 17.75
N ARG A 379 25.65 2.50 18.32
CA ARG A 379 25.08 1.30 17.68
C ARG A 379 23.65 1.56 17.24
N ASN A 380 22.78 2.01 18.15
CA ASN A 380 21.36 2.21 17.85
C ASN A 380 21.15 3.30 16.81
N THR A 381 21.89 4.39 16.91
CA THR A 381 21.86 5.49 15.92
C THR A 381 22.25 4.98 14.53
N MET A 382 23.34 4.22 14.44
CA MET A 382 23.80 3.65 13.17
C MET A 382 22.82 2.62 12.61
N LEU A 383 22.23 1.78 13.45
CA LEU A 383 21.22 0.80 13.01
C LEU A 383 19.94 1.49 12.53
N LEU A 384 19.44 2.52 13.22
CA LEU A 384 18.29 3.27 12.73
C LEU A 384 18.61 4.02 11.42
N ALA A 385 19.84 4.52 11.26
CA ALA A 385 20.30 5.09 9.99
C ALA A 385 20.32 4.04 8.86
N MET A 386 20.75 2.81 9.13
CA MET A 386 20.66 1.70 8.18
C MET A 386 19.21 1.37 7.83
N VAL A 387 18.30 1.35 8.81
CA VAL A 387 16.86 1.19 8.58
C VAL A 387 16.33 2.28 7.65
N SER A 388 16.70 3.55 7.89
CA SER A 388 16.37 4.65 6.97
C SER A 388 16.97 4.46 5.57
N GLY A 389 18.19 3.91 5.48
CA GLY A 389 18.82 3.51 4.23
C GLY A 389 18.03 2.45 3.47
N VAL A 390 17.46 1.45 4.15
CA VAL A 390 16.58 0.44 3.54
C VAL A 390 15.33 1.08 2.94
N TYR A 391 14.71 2.02 3.65
CA TYR A 391 13.53 2.74 3.12
C TYR A 391 13.87 3.65 1.94
N TYR A 392 15.05 4.28 1.95
CA TYR A 392 15.54 5.01 0.79
C TYR A 392 15.78 4.09 -0.41
N TRP A 393 16.43 2.93 -0.19
CA TRP A 393 16.66 1.94 -1.23
C TRP A 393 15.33 1.44 -1.82
N ARG A 394 14.37 1.10 -0.96
CA ARG A 394 13.02 0.71 -1.34
C ARG A 394 12.34 1.78 -2.20
N ALA A 395 12.35 3.05 -1.74
CA ALA A 395 11.82 4.17 -2.49
C ALA A 395 12.42 4.22 -3.91
N ARG A 396 13.75 4.19 -4.04
CA ARG A 396 14.44 4.28 -5.34
C ARG A 396 14.12 3.12 -6.27
N THR A 397 14.02 1.90 -5.76
CA THR A 397 13.64 0.73 -6.57
C THR A 397 12.17 0.76 -7.01
N GLU A 398 11.29 1.35 -6.20
CA GLU A 398 9.90 1.62 -6.56
C GLU A 398 9.82 2.67 -7.67
N GLU A 399 10.53 3.79 -7.56
CA GLU A 399 10.57 4.79 -8.63
C GLU A 399 11.12 4.19 -9.94
N ARG A 400 12.18 3.37 -9.86
CA ARG A 400 12.73 2.69 -11.04
C ARG A 400 11.70 1.83 -11.77
N HIS A 401 10.82 1.15 -11.03
CA HIS A 401 9.72 0.38 -11.61
C HIS A 401 8.64 1.30 -12.21
N LEU A 402 8.24 2.34 -11.47
CA LEU A 402 7.19 3.26 -11.91
C LEU A 402 7.60 4.16 -13.08
N MET A 403 8.90 4.41 -13.28
CA MET A 403 9.43 5.23 -14.41
C MET A 403 9.10 4.66 -15.80
N ALA A 404 8.65 3.40 -15.89
CA ALA A 404 8.10 2.85 -17.13
C ALA A 404 6.73 3.44 -17.51
N ASP A 405 5.99 4.03 -16.56
CA ASP A 405 4.71 4.69 -16.82
C ASP A 405 4.92 6.18 -17.17
N PRO A 406 4.43 6.66 -18.34
CA PRO A 406 4.50 8.06 -18.72
C PRO A 406 4.00 9.04 -17.66
N VAL A 407 2.89 8.72 -16.99
CA VAL A 407 2.29 9.57 -15.95
C VAL A 407 3.23 9.72 -14.75
N TYR A 408 3.98 8.68 -14.41
CA TYR A 408 4.95 8.76 -13.33
C TYR A 408 6.15 9.62 -13.70
N ARG A 409 6.62 9.58 -14.97
CA ARG A 409 7.70 10.46 -15.43
C ARG A 409 7.29 11.92 -15.33
N ASP A 410 6.07 12.25 -15.77
CA ASP A 410 5.52 13.60 -15.69
C ASP A 410 5.39 14.05 -14.24
N TYR A 411 4.91 13.16 -13.36
CA TYR A 411 4.79 13.42 -11.94
C TYR A 411 6.16 13.60 -11.27
N ALA A 412 7.16 12.79 -11.62
CA ALA A 412 8.52 12.91 -11.12
C ALA A 412 9.16 14.24 -11.54
N ALA A 413 9.01 14.62 -12.81
CA ALA A 413 9.48 15.91 -13.32
C ALA A 413 8.78 17.08 -12.63
N TRP A 414 7.46 16.99 -12.43
CA TRP A 414 6.70 17.97 -11.66
C TRP A 414 7.20 18.07 -10.22
N MET A 415 7.46 16.95 -9.55
CA MET A 415 7.97 16.89 -8.17
C MET A 415 9.39 17.48 -8.05
N GLU A 416 10.23 17.39 -9.07
CA GLU A 416 11.54 18.03 -9.08
C GLU A 416 11.44 19.56 -9.07
N ARG A 417 10.44 20.12 -9.76
CA ARG A 417 10.18 21.56 -9.79
C ARG A 417 9.42 22.04 -8.54
N ASN A 418 8.43 21.27 -8.11
CA ASN A 418 7.39 21.71 -7.20
C ASN A 418 7.44 21.12 -5.79
N GLY A 419 8.10 19.98 -5.59
CA GLY A 419 8.15 19.27 -4.31
C GLY A 419 8.80 20.12 -3.20
N PRO A 420 8.11 20.40 -2.09
CA PRO A 420 8.66 21.15 -0.95
C PRO A 420 9.99 20.60 -0.42
N LEU A 421 10.08 19.28 -0.23
CA LEU A 421 11.30 18.63 0.26
C LEU A 421 12.43 18.73 -0.77
N THR A 422 12.13 18.52 -2.05
CA THR A 422 13.10 18.67 -3.15
C THR A 422 13.60 20.10 -3.24
N ARG A 423 12.71 21.10 -3.09
CA ARG A 423 13.05 22.53 -3.08
C ARG A 423 13.95 22.87 -1.90
N LEU A 424 13.67 22.34 -0.71
CA LEU A 424 14.51 22.54 0.47
C LEU A 424 15.91 21.94 0.27
N LEU A 425 16.00 20.67 -0.13
CA LEU A 425 17.27 20.00 -0.42
C LEU A 425 18.06 20.72 -1.52
N ARG A 426 17.38 21.21 -2.55
CA ARG A 426 17.99 22.00 -3.63
C ARG A 426 18.55 23.33 -3.13
N ARG A 427 17.79 24.06 -2.30
CA ARG A 427 18.26 25.30 -1.67
C ARG A 427 19.50 25.05 -0.81
N MET A 428 19.52 23.96 -0.03
CA MET A 428 20.66 23.60 0.81
C MET A 428 21.90 23.13 0.00
N SER A 429 21.69 22.51 -1.16
CA SER A 429 22.79 21.96 -2.00
C SER A 429 23.26 22.88 -3.14
N GLY A 430 22.64 24.05 -3.33
CA GLY A 430 23.00 25.00 -4.39
C GLY A 430 22.72 24.52 -5.83
N ARG A 431 22.02 23.39 -6.01
CA ARG A 431 21.70 22.85 -7.36
C ARG A 431 20.70 23.74 -8.10
N ARG A 432 20.93 24.02 -9.39
CA ARG A 432 19.98 24.79 -10.22
C ARG A 432 18.75 23.96 -10.61
N VAL A 433 17.64 24.63 -10.91
CA VAL A 433 16.40 24.00 -11.41
C VAL A 433 16.68 23.38 -12.78
N PRO A 434 16.29 22.12 -13.04
CA PRO A 434 16.37 21.56 -14.38
C PRO A 434 15.56 22.43 -15.35
N ALA A 435 16.17 22.87 -16.44
CA ALA A 435 15.46 23.58 -17.50
C ALA A 435 14.36 22.66 -18.08
N THR A 436 13.21 23.23 -18.42
CA THR A 436 12.16 22.52 -19.14
C THR A 436 12.72 22.10 -20.50
N VAL A 437 12.99 20.81 -20.69
CA VAL A 437 13.32 20.27 -22.00
C VAL A 437 11.99 19.95 -22.69
N PRO A 438 11.67 20.57 -23.84
CA PRO A 438 10.52 20.17 -24.65
C PRO A 438 10.70 18.69 -25.02
N ALA A 439 9.68 17.87 -24.77
CA ALA A 439 9.64 16.55 -25.38
C ALA A 439 9.34 16.73 -26.87
N GLU A 440 10.19 16.16 -27.74
CA GLU A 440 9.91 16.02 -29.17
C GLU A 440 8.75 15.05 -29.44
#